data_AF-A0A7S3FIL4-F1
#
_entry.id   AF-A0A7S3FIL4-F1
#
_cell.length_a   1.000
_cell.length_b   1.000
_cell.length_c   1.000
_cell.angle_alpha   90.00
_cell.angle_beta   90.00
_cell.angle_gamma   90.00
#
_symmetry.space_group_name_H-M   'P 1'
#
loop_
_entity.id
_entity.type
_entity.pdbx_description
1 polymer ?
#
loop_
_entity_poly.entity_id
_entity_poly.type
_entity_poly.pdbx_seq_one_letter_code
_entity_poly.pdbx_strand_id
1 'polypeptide(L)'
;RASAIGGGGGSLPPQPGEAAPPAVRQALIRAAWRERLAGAQHSIEVWQAVVAVRTLVLHPTADIPTHLKFAALCRRAGRVEQSRLTLVRLLGFDPEVPPEGTQAQLARVFPVTRGGDPAVALAYIKHVYHTVDQQRAFSMLQALSGELHQRAAGAASAAASGAAYQGPPPASAQLLSKMYLKLGTWRWSLCAQLDDAAVAEVLSSLRAATDSSRGWAKAWHQWALFNVAAMEHYAKHNPNAASRHVAPAVAGFFRSIALSGAGHAAASQGGSLQDILRLLTLWFNHGAAADVEMALRDGFGHISIDTWLAVLPQIIARIHSSSLPVRTLIHNLLVRIGRHHPQALMYPLLVACKSQKAARRAAAMSVMDNVRQHSALLVEQASLVSQELIRIAILWHEAWHEGLEEASRLYFGEHNVEGMLATLAPLHAQMERQGPETLKEIAFVQAYGRELHEASEWCAKYRHTGRDAELNQAWDLYYHVFKRINKQLPSLTTLELQYVSPRLVAANSLELAVPGLYDAGAPLVTIESFSPQLQVITSKQRPRRLSIVGSDGNEYSFLLKGHEDLRQDERVMQLFGLVNTLLADD
;
A
#
# COMPACT_ATOMS: atom_id res chain seq x y z
N ARG A 1 -53.00 -3.12 -32.09
CA ARG A 1 -53.32 -4.57 -31.98
C ARG A 1 -52.38 -5.13 -30.90
N ALA A 2 -52.73 -5.09 -29.60
CA ALA A 2 -53.50 -6.10 -28.85
C ALA A 2 -52.91 -7.51 -29.07
N SER A 3 -52.44 -8.31 -28.10
CA SER A 3 -52.84 -8.64 -26.71
C SER A 3 -51.68 -9.49 -26.12
N ALA A 4 -51.37 -9.58 -24.81
CA ALA A 4 -52.21 -10.14 -23.75
C ALA A 4 -51.64 -9.78 -22.36
N ILE A 5 -52.57 -9.54 -21.43
CA ILE A 5 -52.37 -9.12 -20.05
C ILE A 5 -52.37 -10.38 -19.16
N GLY A 6 -51.28 -10.61 -18.43
CA GLY A 6 -51.22 -11.54 -17.30
C GLY A 6 -51.06 -10.72 -16.02
N GLY A 7 -52.04 -10.80 -15.13
CA GLY A 7 -52.14 -9.97 -13.92
C GLY A 7 -50.98 -10.16 -12.96
N GLY A 8 -50.21 -9.10 -12.75
CA GLY A 8 -49.33 -8.91 -11.60
C GLY A 8 -49.79 -7.66 -10.87
N GLY A 9 -50.27 -7.80 -9.64
CA GLY A 9 -50.67 -6.69 -8.78
C GLY A 9 -49.48 -5.79 -8.45
N GLY A 10 -49.24 -4.80 -9.31
CA GLY A 10 -48.35 -3.69 -9.04
C GLY A 10 -49.10 -2.65 -8.19
N SER A 11 -48.72 -2.53 -6.93
CA SER A 11 -49.11 -1.38 -6.10
C SER A 11 -48.57 -0.11 -6.74
N LEU A 12 -49.48 0.76 -7.21
CA LEU A 12 -49.17 2.13 -7.62
C LEU A 12 -48.43 2.89 -6.51
N PRO A 13 -47.51 3.83 -6.83
CA PRO A 13 -46.95 4.71 -5.82
C PRO A 13 -48.07 5.56 -5.21
N PRO A 14 -48.09 5.76 -3.88
CA PRO A 14 -49.16 6.50 -3.23
C PRO A 14 -49.18 7.96 -3.69
N GLN A 15 -50.37 8.48 -3.97
CA GLN A 15 -50.58 9.91 -4.24
C GLN A 15 -50.24 10.75 -2.99
N PRO A 16 -49.76 12.00 -3.17
CA PRO A 16 -49.35 12.85 -2.05
C PRO A 16 -50.59 13.23 -1.21
N GLY A 17 -50.77 12.54 -0.08
CA GLY A 17 -51.88 12.78 0.85
C GLY A 17 -52.39 11.52 1.57
N GLU A 18 -52.13 10.32 1.07
CA GLU A 18 -52.53 9.08 1.73
C GLU A 18 -51.51 8.64 2.78
N ALA A 19 -51.97 8.50 4.03
CA ALA A 19 -51.17 7.97 5.13
C ALA A 19 -50.69 6.54 4.80
N ALA A 20 -49.37 6.35 4.66
CA ALA A 20 -48.77 5.05 4.39
C ALA A 20 -49.32 3.97 5.36
N PRO A 21 -49.56 2.74 4.88
CA PRO A 21 -50.09 1.66 5.71
C PRO A 21 -49.29 1.50 7.01
N PRO A 22 -49.93 1.16 8.16
CA PRO A 22 -49.28 1.08 9.46
C PRO A 22 -47.98 0.25 9.46
N ALA A 23 -47.95 -0.86 8.72
CA ALA A 23 -46.76 -1.71 8.57
C ALA A 23 -45.59 -1.03 7.85
N VAL A 24 -45.86 -0.22 6.82
CA VAL A 24 -44.85 0.56 6.09
C VAL A 24 -44.30 1.66 6.98
N ARG A 25 -45.16 2.35 7.73
CA ARG A 25 -44.77 3.39 8.69
C ARG A 25 -43.87 2.82 9.80
N GLN A 26 -44.23 1.65 10.36
CA GLN A 26 -43.41 0.95 11.36
C GLN A 26 -42.05 0.51 10.80
N ALA A 27 -41.98 0.07 9.55
CA ALA A 27 -40.71 -0.27 8.89
C ALA A 27 -39.81 0.97 8.71
N LEU A 28 -40.38 2.10 8.28
CA LEU A 28 -39.66 3.37 8.11
C LEU A 28 -39.12 3.90 9.43
N ILE A 29 -39.92 3.89 10.50
CA ILE A 29 -39.48 4.32 11.84
C ILE A 29 -38.31 3.44 12.33
N ARG A 30 -38.40 2.11 12.15
CA ARG A 30 -37.31 1.19 12.50
C ARG A 30 -36.04 1.47 11.69
N ALA A 31 -36.16 1.74 10.40
CA ALA A 31 -35.01 2.12 9.57
C ALA A 31 -34.35 3.41 10.06
N ALA A 32 -35.14 4.46 10.31
CA ALA A 32 -34.65 5.73 10.83
C ALA A 32 -34.02 5.61 12.24
N TRP A 33 -34.54 4.70 13.08
CA TRP A 33 -33.96 4.39 14.38
C TRP A 33 -32.61 3.69 14.25
N ARG A 34 -32.46 2.76 13.30
CA ARG A 34 -31.17 2.10 13.02
C ARG A 34 -30.13 3.09 12.52
N GLU A 35 -30.52 3.95 11.58
CA GLU A 35 -29.64 4.98 11.01
C GLU A 35 -29.16 5.96 12.09
N ARG A 36 -30.08 6.48 12.92
CA ARG A 36 -29.71 7.36 14.05
C ARG A 36 -28.79 6.68 15.06
N LEU A 37 -29.02 5.40 15.37
CA LEU A 37 -28.14 4.67 16.29
C LEU A 37 -26.79 4.33 15.67
N ALA A 38 -26.71 4.20 14.34
CA ALA A 38 -25.45 3.98 13.65
C ALA A 38 -24.52 5.20 13.73
N GLY A 39 -25.08 6.41 13.76
CA GLY A 39 -24.33 7.67 13.98
C GLY A 39 -24.11 8.05 15.44
N ALA A 40 -24.67 7.31 16.40
CA ALA A 40 -24.44 7.54 17.82
C ALA A 40 -23.05 7.06 18.25
N GLN A 41 -22.48 7.68 19.29
CA GLN A 41 -21.22 7.23 19.88
C GLN A 41 -21.30 5.74 20.23
N HIS A 42 -20.21 5.01 19.95
CA HIS A 42 -20.08 3.58 20.22
C HIS A 42 -19.88 3.24 21.71
N SER A 43 -20.57 3.94 22.61
CA SER A 43 -20.53 3.69 24.05
C SER A 43 -21.65 2.75 24.47
N ILE A 44 -21.35 1.83 25.39
CA ILE A 44 -22.31 0.82 25.84
C ILE A 44 -23.50 1.48 26.55
N GLU A 45 -23.26 2.54 27.32
CA GLU A 45 -24.29 3.23 28.10
C GLU A 45 -25.32 3.92 27.21
N VAL A 46 -24.87 4.61 26.16
CA VAL A 46 -25.75 5.21 25.15
C VAL A 46 -26.56 4.14 24.45
N TRP A 47 -25.91 3.06 24.01
CA TRP A 47 -26.60 1.96 23.35
C TRP A 47 -27.60 1.25 24.27
N GLN A 48 -27.24 1.02 25.53
CA GLN A 48 -28.11 0.37 26.52
C GLN A 48 -29.36 1.22 26.80
N ALA A 49 -29.19 2.53 27.01
CA ALA A 49 -30.29 3.46 27.25
C ALA A 49 -31.23 3.52 26.03
N VAL A 50 -30.67 3.67 24.83
CA VAL A 50 -31.46 3.76 23.58
C VAL A 50 -32.18 2.44 23.29
N VAL A 51 -31.52 1.30 23.47
CA VAL A 51 -32.14 -0.02 23.28
C VAL A 51 -33.25 -0.25 24.31
N ALA A 52 -33.06 0.12 25.57
CA ALA A 52 -34.09 0.00 26.61
C ALA A 52 -35.37 0.76 26.25
N VAL A 53 -35.25 2.00 25.79
CA VAL A 53 -36.40 2.80 25.33
C VAL A 53 -37.09 2.13 24.15
N ARG A 54 -36.35 1.60 23.17
CA ARG A 54 -36.93 0.91 22.00
C ARG A 54 -37.67 -0.36 22.39
N THR A 55 -37.18 -1.08 23.40
CA THR A 55 -37.84 -2.31 23.88
C THR A 55 -39.19 -2.07 24.55
N LEU A 56 -39.55 -0.83 24.88
CA LEU A 56 -40.90 -0.48 25.37
C LEU A 56 -41.98 -0.64 24.30
N VAL A 57 -41.62 -0.49 23.03
CA VAL A 57 -42.57 -0.45 21.90
C VAL A 57 -42.29 -1.55 20.87
N LEU A 58 -41.07 -2.12 20.87
CA LEU A 58 -40.66 -3.18 19.95
C LEU A 58 -40.14 -4.39 20.71
N HIS A 59 -40.66 -5.57 20.38
CA HIS A 59 -40.05 -6.81 20.85
C HIS A 59 -38.63 -6.97 20.25
N PRO A 60 -37.62 -7.47 20.99
CA PRO A 60 -36.24 -7.58 20.50
C PRO A 60 -36.07 -8.37 19.19
N THR A 61 -36.94 -9.35 18.93
CA THR A 61 -36.94 -10.12 17.67
C THR A 61 -37.40 -9.29 16.46
N ALA A 62 -38.04 -8.13 16.66
CA ALA A 62 -38.45 -7.22 15.60
C ALA A 62 -37.30 -6.31 15.11
N ASP A 63 -36.18 -6.24 15.85
CA ASP A 63 -34.99 -5.47 15.49
C ASP A 63 -33.65 -6.19 15.80
N ILE A 64 -33.53 -7.41 15.28
CA ILE A 64 -32.35 -8.28 15.45
C ILE A 64 -31.02 -7.55 15.19
N PRO A 65 -30.81 -6.80 14.08
CA PRO A 65 -29.51 -6.19 13.79
C PRO A 65 -28.99 -5.23 14.88
N THR A 66 -29.89 -4.43 15.47
CA THR A 66 -29.54 -3.51 16.56
C THR A 66 -29.08 -4.27 17.80
N HIS A 67 -29.83 -5.29 18.20
CA HIS A 67 -29.50 -6.11 19.37
C HIS A 67 -28.23 -6.95 19.16
N LEU A 68 -27.97 -7.44 17.94
CA LEU A 68 -26.72 -8.12 17.60
C LEU A 68 -25.50 -7.19 17.69
N LYS A 69 -25.63 -5.94 17.22
CA LYS A 69 -24.56 -4.94 17.34
C LYS A 69 -24.33 -4.55 18.82
N PHE A 70 -25.40 -4.39 19.60
CA PHE A 70 -25.29 -4.18 21.04
C PHE A 70 -24.59 -5.34 21.77
N ALA A 71 -24.99 -6.58 21.53
CA ALA A 71 -24.34 -7.76 22.11
C ALA A 71 -22.84 -7.83 21.72
N ALA A 72 -22.50 -7.50 20.47
CA ALA A 72 -21.12 -7.46 20.03
C ALA A 72 -20.29 -6.37 20.74
N LEU A 73 -20.88 -5.18 21.01
CA LEU A 73 -20.25 -4.12 21.79
C LEU A 73 -20.02 -4.55 23.25
N CYS A 74 -21.05 -5.11 23.90
CA CYS A 74 -20.93 -5.63 25.26
C CYS A 74 -19.82 -6.67 25.37
N ARG A 75 -19.74 -7.61 24.41
CA ARG A 75 -18.66 -8.61 24.39
C ARG A 75 -17.27 -7.97 24.25
N ARG A 76 -17.10 -7.01 23.32
CA ARG A 76 -15.80 -6.36 23.08
C ARG A 76 -15.30 -5.56 24.28
N ALA A 77 -16.22 -4.99 25.05
CA ALA A 77 -15.91 -4.24 26.26
C ALA A 77 -15.88 -5.10 27.54
N GLY A 78 -15.88 -6.43 27.43
CA GLY A 78 -15.79 -7.33 28.58
C GLY A 78 -17.08 -7.53 29.38
N ARG A 79 -18.22 -6.92 28.99
CA ARG A 79 -19.55 -7.15 29.61
C ARG A 79 -20.17 -8.44 29.07
N VAL A 80 -19.53 -9.57 29.37
CA VAL A 80 -19.85 -10.91 28.84
C VAL A 80 -21.30 -11.32 29.14
N GLU A 81 -21.74 -11.21 30.39
CA GLU A 81 -23.09 -11.66 30.78
C GLU A 81 -24.19 -10.85 30.08
N GLN A 82 -24.02 -9.54 29.91
CA GLN A 82 -24.98 -8.71 29.16
C GLN A 82 -25.06 -9.12 27.68
N SER A 83 -23.91 -9.48 27.08
CA SER A 83 -23.90 -10.04 25.73
C SER A 83 -24.62 -11.39 25.68
N ARG A 84 -24.41 -12.28 26.66
CA ARG A 84 -25.03 -13.60 26.72
C ARG A 84 -26.55 -13.48 26.84
N LEU A 85 -27.04 -12.72 27.83
CA LEU A 85 -28.46 -12.49 28.08
C LEU A 85 -29.17 -11.90 26.85
N THR A 86 -28.54 -10.95 26.17
CA THR A 86 -29.09 -10.37 24.94
C THR A 86 -29.25 -11.42 23.84
N LEU A 87 -28.25 -12.30 23.66
CA LEU A 87 -28.26 -13.33 22.62
C LEU A 87 -29.23 -14.48 22.96
N VAL A 88 -29.28 -14.92 24.21
CA VAL A 88 -30.26 -15.93 24.69
C VAL A 88 -31.69 -15.41 24.52
N ARG A 89 -31.94 -14.13 24.85
CA ARG A 89 -33.25 -13.49 24.63
C ARG A 89 -33.64 -13.44 23.14
N LEU A 90 -32.67 -13.26 22.23
CA LEU A 90 -32.92 -13.29 20.79
C LEU A 90 -33.13 -14.71 20.24
N LEU A 91 -32.44 -15.70 20.81
CA LEU A 91 -32.61 -17.12 20.44
C LEU A 91 -33.95 -17.69 20.94
N GLY A 92 -34.49 -17.17 22.03
CA GLY A 92 -35.75 -17.63 22.63
C GLY A 92 -35.60 -18.91 23.46
N PHE A 93 -34.39 -19.44 23.61
CA PHE A 93 -34.04 -20.55 24.48
C PHE A 93 -32.59 -20.41 24.96
N ASP A 94 -32.24 -21.04 26.08
CA ASP A 94 -30.86 -21.09 26.56
C ASP A 94 -30.13 -22.32 25.97
N PRO A 95 -29.08 -22.13 25.13
CA PRO A 95 -28.31 -23.25 24.57
C PRO A 95 -27.48 -24.03 25.60
N GLU A 96 -27.31 -23.50 26.81
CA GLU A 96 -26.59 -24.18 27.90
C GLU A 96 -27.47 -25.15 28.68
N VAL A 97 -28.80 -25.01 28.58
CA VAL A 97 -29.76 -25.90 29.24
C VAL A 97 -30.24 -26.96 28.25
N PRO A 98 -29.92 -28.26 28.46
CA PRO A 98 -30.44 -29.33 27.61
C PRO A 98 -31.97 -29.43 27.75
N PRO A 99 -32.71 -29.73 26.67
CA PRO A 99 -34.14 -29.97 26.77
C PRO A 99 -34.40 -31.24 27.58
N GLU A 100 -35.46 -31.22 28.39
CA GLU A 100 -35.85 -32.34 29.27
C GLU A 100 -35.93 -33.65 28.47
N GLY A 101 -35.26 -34.70 28.97
CA GLY A 101 -35.28 -36.04 28.37
C GLY A 101 -34.12 -36.40 27.43
N THR A 102 -33.13 -35.52 27.23
CA THR A 102 -31.99 -35.81 26.32
C THR A 102 -30.70 -36.11 27.05
N GLN A 103 -30.03 -37.24 26.74
CA GLN A 103 -28.74 -37.61 27.34
C GLN A 103 -27.67 -36.52 27.13
N ALA A 104 -26.89 -36.24 28.19
CA ALA A 104 -25.90 -35.15 28.26
C ALA A 104 -24.83 -35.17 27.14
N GLN A 105 -24.57 -36.31 26.51
CA GLN A 105 -23.63 -36.45 25.39
C GLN A 105 -24.20 -35.97 24.04
N LEU A 106 -25.53 -36.06 23.82
CA LEU A 106 -26.20 -35.60 22.59
C LEU A 106 -26.51 -34.10 22.61
N ALA A 107 -26.60 -33.50 23.81
CA ALA A 107 -26.83 -32.06 24.01
C ALA A 107 -25.73 -31.15 23.41
N ARG A 108 -24.53 -31.70 23.16
CA ARG A 108 -23.37 -30.95 22.63
C ARG A 108 -23.48 -30.60 21.13
N VAL A 109 -24.40 -31.21 20.39
CA VAL A 109 -24.53 -31.07 18.91
C VAL A 109 -25.93 -30.56 18.50
N PHE A 110 -26.76 -30.14 19.47
CA PHE A 110 -28.15 -29.73 19.19
C PHE A 110 -28.24 -28.56 18.18
N PRO A 111 -29.25 -28.56 17.28
CA PRO A 111 -29.37 -27.56 16.22
C PRO A 111 -29.42 -26.17 16.83
N VAL A 112 -28.37 -25.39 16.58
CA VAL A 112 -28.15 -24.08 17.21
C VAL A 112 -29.27 -23.11 16.86
N THR A 113 -29.98 -23.34 15.75
CA THR A 113 -31.09 -22.47 15.37
C THR A 113 -32.42 -22.87 16.03
N ARG A 114 -32.73 -24.16 16.24
CA ARG A 114 -34.10 -24.66 16.57
C ARG A 114 -35.21 -23.92 15.79
N GLY A 115 -34.97 -23.56 14.53
CA GLY A 115 -35.90 -22.78 13.69
C GLY A 115 -35.80 -21.25 13.80
N GLY A 116 -34.91 -20.72 14.65
CA GLY A 116 -34.59 -19.29 14.78
C GLY A 116 -33.66 -18.73 13.70
N ASP A 117 -33.37 -17.43 13.80
CA ASP A 117 -32.56 -16.70 12.82
C ASP A 117 -31.07 -17.14 12.86
N PRO A 118 -30.51 -17.62 11.73
CA PRO A 118 -29.12 -18.09 11.67
C PRO A 118 -28.07 -17.00 11.97
N ALA A 119 -28.40 -15.72 11.80
CA ALA A 119 -27.52 -14.62 12.17
C ALA A 119 -27.36 -14.50 13.70
N VAL A 120 -28.42 -14.79 14.46
CA VAL A 120 -28.40 -14.83 15.92
C VAL A 120 -27.60 -16.02 16.41
N ALA A 121 -27.83 -17.21 15.83
CA ALA A 121 -27.06 -18.41 16.10
C ALA A 121 -25.55 -18.17 15.90
N LEU A 122 -25.15 -17.59 14.76
CA LEU A 122 -23.76 -17.23 14.51
C LEU A 122 -23.21 -16.23 15.52
N ALA A 123 -24.00 -15.24 15.95
CA ALA A 123 -23.58 -14.25 16.95
C ALA A 123 -23.35 -14.88 18.33
N TYR A 124 -24.20 -15.84 18.73
CA TYR A 124 -24.03 -16.64 19.94
C TYR A 124 -22.80 -17.56 19.85
N ILE A 125 -22.60 -18.26 18.73
CA ILE A 125 -21.40 -19.07 18.53
C ILE A 125 -20.12 -18.21 18.64
N LYS A 126 -20.12 -17.01 18.05
CA LYS A 126 -19.02 -16.04 18.23
C LYS A 126 -18.85 -15.56 19.67
N HIS A 127 -19.93 -15.53 20.46
CA HIS A 127 -19.82 -15.23 21.88
C HIS A 127 -19.07 -16.38 22.58
N VAL A 128 -19.57 -17.61 22.45
CA VAL A 128 -18.94 -18.83 23.02
C VAL A 128 -17.47 -18.95 22.64
N TYR A 129 -17.10 -18.67 21.39
CA TYR A 129 -15.71 -18.73 20.92
C TYR A 129 -14.76 -17.80 21.69
N HIS A 130 -15.22 -16.61 22.06
CA HIS A 130 -14.38 -15.60 22.70
C HIS A 130 -14.45 -15.63 24.23
N THR A 131 -15.46 -16.28 24.81
CA THR A 131 -15.72 -16.18 26.26
C THR A 131 -15.70 -17.52 26.99
N VAL A 132 -16.05 -18.62 26.32
CA VAL A 132 -16.24 -19.93 26.95
C VAL A 132 -15.21 -20.94 26.46
N ASP A 133 -15.36 -21.41 25.22
CA ASP A 133 -14.57 -22.50 24.66
C ASP A 133 -14.56 -22.44 23.13
N GLN A 134 -13.36 -22.33 22.55
CA GLN A 134 -13.15 -22.24 21.12
C GLN A 134 -13.46 -23.56 20.38
N GLN A 135 -13.15 -24.71 20.96
CA GLN A 135 -13.41 -26.02 20.33
C GLN A 135 -14.91 -26.31 20.29
N ARG A 136 -15.62 -26.03 21.39
CA ARG A 136 -17.07 -26.12 21.44
C ARG A 136 -17.72 -25.20 20.40
N ALA A 137 -17.30 -23.93 20.34
CA ALA A 137 -17.83 -22.98 19.38
C ALA A 137 -17.57 -23.40 17.92
N PHE A 138 -16.40 -23.96 17.63
CA PHE A 138 -16.08 -24.49 16.31
C PHE A 138 -16.99 -25.65 15.92
N SER A 139 -17.20 -26.61 16.83
CA SER A 139 -18.13 -27.74 16.63
C SER A 139 -19.57 -27.25 16.38
N MET A 140 -20.02 -26.25 17.12
CA MET A 140 -21.33 -25.61 16.91
C MET A 140 -21.42 -24.92 15.55
N LEU A 141 -20.33 -24.30 15.08
CA LEU A 141 -20.29 -23.66 13.76
C LEU A 141 -20.35 -24.68 12.62
N GLN A 142 -19.68 -25.83 12.77
CA GLN A 142 -19.76 -26.93 11.81
C GLN A 142 -21.19 -27.50 11.72
N ALA A 143 -21.84 -27.71 12.87
CA ALA A 143 -23.24 -28.15 12.92
C ALA A 143 -24.20 -27.14 12.25
N LEU A 144 -24.03 -25.84 12.54
CA LEU A 144 -24.83 -24.78 11.91
C LEU A 144 -24.62 -24.73 10.39
N SER A 145 -23.37 -24.91 9.92
CA SER A 145 -23.05 -24.95 8.49
C SER A 145 -23.73 -26.12 7.78
N GLY A 146 -23.68 -27.32 8.38
CA GLY A 146 -24.36 -28.51 7.85
C GLY A 146 -25.89 -28.32 7.77
N GLU A 147 -26.50 -27.74 8.81
CA GLU A 147 -27.93 -27.42 8.82
C GLU A 147 -28.32 -26.46 7.69
N LEU A 148 -27.58 -25.36 7.50
CA LEU A 148 -27.87 -24.40 6.45
C LEU A 148 -27.64 -24.96 5.04
N HIS A 149 -26.65 -25.83 4.87
CA HIS A 149 -26.41 -26.52 3.61
C HIS A 149 -27.59 -27.44 3.25
N GLN A 150 -28.12 -28.19 4.21
CA GLN A 150 -29.32 -29.01 4.02
C GLN A 150 -30.55 -28.17 3.68
N ARG A 151 -30.75 -27.03 4.36
CA ARG A 151 -31.84 -26.08 4.03
C ARG A 151 -31.73 -25.57 2.59
N ALA A 152 -30.53 -25.19 2.16
CA ALA A 152 -30.27 -24.73 0.80
C ALA A 152 -30.53 -25.83 -0.25
N ALA A 153 -30.06 -27.06 0.01
CA ALA A 153 -30.30 -28.21 -0.87
C ALA A 153 -31.80 -28.55 -0.98
N GLY A 154 -32.53 -28.53 0.13
CA GLY A 154 -33.99 -28.73 0.15
C GLY A 154 -34.74 -27.67 -0.65
N ALA A 155 -34.35 -26.40 -0.52
CA ALA A 155 -34.93 -25.29 -1.30
C ALA A 155 -34.64 -25.43 -2.80
N ALA A 156 -33.42 -25.83 -3.18
CA ALA A 156 -33.05 -26.08 -4.57
C ALA A 156 -33.82 -27.25 -5.20
N SER A 157 -34.01 -28.34 -4.45
CA SER A 157 -34.79 -29.50 -4.89
C SER A 157 -36.27 -29.17 -5.09
N ALA A 158 -36.85 -28.39 -4.18
CA ALA A 158 -38.22 -27.88 -4.31
C ALA A 158 -38.38 -26.98 -5.54
N ALA A 159 -37.41 -26.09 -5.79
CA ALA A 159 -37.41 -25.24 -6.98
C ALA A 159 -37.30 -26.05 -8.29
N ALA A 160 -36.45 -27.09 -8.32
CA ALA A 160 -36.29 -27.95 -9.51
C ALA A 160 -37.52 -28.81 -9.81
N SER A 161 -38.28 -29.18 -8.77
CA SER A 161 -39.53 -29.96 -8.89
C SER A 161 -40.78 -29.10 -9.08
N GLY A 162 -40.65 -27.77 -9.09
CA GLY A 162 -41.78 -26.84 -9.16
C GLY A 162 -42.67 -26.82 -7.91
N ALA A 163 -42.22 -27.44 -6.81
CA ALA A 163 -42.95 -27.50 -5.55
C ALA A 163 -42.68 -26.26 -4.68
N ALA A 164 -43.69 -25.81 -3.94
CA ALA A 164 -43.51 -24.75 -2.95
C ALA A 164 -42.65 -25.28 -1.79
N TYR A 165 -41.51 -24.65 -1.53
CA TYR A 165 -40.67 -25.00 -0.39
C TYR A 165 -41.36 -24.65 0.93
N GLN A 166 -41.63 -25.66 1.75
CA GLN A 166 -42.33 -25.52 3.03
C GLN A 166 -41.39 -25.31 4.24
N GLY A 167 -40.06 -25.26 4.01
CA GLY A 167 -39.08 -25.06 5.07
C GLY A 167 -38.71 -23.59 5.33
N PRO A 168 -37.89 -23.33 6.37
CA PRO A 168 -37.39 -21.98 6.66
C PRO A 168 -36.49 -21.45 5.53
N PRO A 169 -36.58 -20.17 5.15
CA PRO A 169 -35.92 -19.63 3.97
C PRO A 169 -34.40 -19.85 4.01
N PRO A 170 -33.76 -20.04 2.83
CA PRO A 170 -32.31 -20.22 2.75
C PRO A 170 -31.58 -18.99 3.30
N ALA A 171 -30.46 -19.22 3.96
CA ALA A 171 -29.64 -18.14 4.50
C ALA A 171 -29.08 -17.25 3.38
N SER A 172 -28.92 -15.96 3.66
CA SER A 172 -28.32 -15.04 2.71
C SER A 172 -26.87 -15.45 2.36
N ALA A 173 -26.49 -15.21 1.11
CA ALA A 173 -25.14 -15.50 0.61
C ALA A 173 -24.05 -14.79 1.43
N GLN A 174 -24.33 -13.57 1.94
CA GLN A 174 -23.43 -12.84 2.83
C GLN A 174 -23.25 -13.51 4.20
N LEU A 175 -24.31 -14.10 4.76
CA LEU A 175 -24.24 -14.80 6.03
C LEU A 175 -23.45 -16.11 5.88
N LEU A 176 -23.74 -16.89 4.83
CA LEU A 176 -23.01 -18.11 4.49
C LEU A 176 -21.51 -17.83 4.30
N SER A 177 -21.18 -16.78 3.53
CA SER A 177 -19.80 -16.36 3.35
C SER A 177 -19.11 -16.00 4.67
N LYS A 178 -19.78 -15.25 5.56
CA LYS A 178 -19.26 -14.94 6.91
C LYS A 178 -19.03 -16.18 7.76
N MET A 179 -19.90 -17.18 7.66
CA MET A 179 -19.77 -18.44 8.39
C MET A 179 -18.59 -19.25 7.88
N TYR A 180 -18.48 -19.46 6.56
CA TYR A 180 -17.37 -20.19 5.95
C TYR A 180 -16.02 -19.52 6.22
N LEU A 181 -15.96 -18.18 6.19
CA LEU A 181 -14.78 -17.44 6.61
C LEU A 181 -14.40 -17.75 8.06
N LYS A 182 -15.40 -17.81 8.96
CA LYS A 182 -15.16 -18.15 10.37
C LYS A 182 -14.76 -19.60 10.56
N LEU A 183 -15.35 -20.55 9.84
CA LEU A 183 -14.92 -21.95 9.85
C LEU A 183 -13.45 -22.08 9.46
N GLY A 184 -13.04 -21.49 8.32
CA GLY A 184 -11.65 -21.56 7.88
C GLY A 184 -10.68 -20.89 8.85
N THR A 185 -10.97 -19.65 9.28
CA THR A 185 -10.09 -18.90 10.18
C THR A 185 -10.00 -19.51 11.58
N TRP A 186 -11.09 -20.05 12.12
CA TRP A 186 -11.08 -20.72 13.43
C TRP A 186 -10.41 -22.08 13.37
N ARG A 187 -10.65 -22.85 12.30
CA ARG A 187 -9.93 -24.10 12.09
C ARG A 187 -8.43 -23.85 12.04
N TRP A 188 -8.00 -22.84 11.28
CA TRP A 188 -6.60 -22.42 11.22
C TRP A 188 -6.05 -22.05 12.60
N SER A 189 -6.74 -21.23 13.38
CA SER A 189 -6.26 -20.84 14.72
C SER A 189 -6.25 -21.98 15.75
N LEU A 190 -7.10 -22.99 15.57
CA LEU A 190 -7.19 -24.16 16.46
C LEU A 190 -6.19 -25.26 16.10
N CYS A 191 -5.61 -25.21 14.90
CA CYS A 191 -4.58 -26.15 14.48
C CYS A 191 -3.24 -25.84 15.16
N ALA A 192 -2.76 -26.77 16.00
CA ALA A 192 -1.42 -26.70 16.58
C ALA A 192 -0.31 -26.96 15.53
N GLN A 193 -0.62 -27.81 14.54
CA GLN A 193 0.24 -28.09 13.37
C GLN A 193 -0.65 -28.11 12.11
N LEU A 194 -0.11 -27.62 10.99
CA LEU A 194 -0.81 -27.56 9.70
C LEU A 194 -0.56 -28.86 8.92
N ASP A 195 -1.27 -29.93 9.28
CA ASP A 195 -1.25 -31.16 8.48
C ASP A 195 -2.01 -31.00 7.15
N ASP A 196 -1.78 -31.91 6.21
CA ASP A 196 -2.40 -31.87 4.87
C ASP A 196 -3.93 -31.86 4.93
N ALA A 197 -4.51 -32.55 5.91
CA ALA A 197 -5.94 -32.59 6.14
C ALA A 197 -6.48 -31.23 6.61
N ALA A 198 -5.83 -30.57 7.58
CA ALA A 198 -6.24 -29.24 8.02
C ALA A 198 -6.09 -28.21 6.91
N VAL A 199 -5.01 -28.28 6.11
CA VAL A 199 -4.82 -27.36 4.97
C VAL A 199 -5.97 -27.49 3.97
N ALA A 200 -6.35 -28.72 3.61
CA ALA A 200 -7.47 -28.98 2.71
C ALA A 200 -8.81 -28.49 3.29
N GLU A 201 -9.07 -28.70 4.58
CA GLU A 201 -10.30 -28.27 5.25
C GLU A 201 -10.44 -26.74 5.31
N VAL A 202 -9.35 -26.06 5.67
CA VAL A 202 -9.31 -24.58 5.73
C VAL A 202 -9.47 -23.99 4.34
N LEU A 203 -8.78 -24.51 3.32
CA LEU A 203 -8.94 -24.06 1.94
C LEU A 203 -10.37 -24.29 1.46
N SER A 204 -10.94 -25.48 1.65
CA SER A 204 -12.33 -25.76 1.28
C SER A 204 -13.31 -24.73 1.89
N SER A 205 -13.14 -24.44 3.17
CA SER A 205 -13.95 -23.44 3.89
C SER A 205 -13.75 -22.02 3.34
N LEU A 206 -12.50 -21.56 3.17
CA LEU A 206 -12.23 -20.23 2.65
C LEU A 206 -12.68 -20.08 1.19
N ARG A 207 -12.57 -21.15 0.38
CA ARG A 207 -13.06 -21.16 -1.00
C ARG A 207 -14.57 -21.00 -1.05
N ALA A 208 -15.30 -21.80 -0.25
CA ALA A 208 -16.74 -21.66 -0.11
C ALA A 208 -17.14 -20.25 0.34
N ALA A 209 -16.33 -19.60 1.18
CA ALA A 209 -16.53 -18.21 1.56
C ALA A 209 -16.44 -17.24 0.36
N THR A 210 -15.40 -17.39 -0.47
CA THR A 210 -15.21 -16.56 -1.68
C THR A 210 -16.27 -16.81 -2.75
N ASP A 211 -16.70 -18.06 -2.92
CA ASP A 211 -17.72 -18.43 -3.92
C ASP A 211 -19.12 -17.94 -3.50
N SER A 212 -19.42 -17.98 -2.20
CA SER A 212 -20.70 -17.49 -1.65
C SER A 212 -20.85 -15.97 -1.76
N SER A 213 -19.76 -15.19 -1.65
CA SER A 213 -19.82 -13.73 -1.77
C SER A 213 -18.62 -13.20 -2.56
N ARG A 214 -18.74 -13.25 -3.89
CA ARG A 214 -17.65 -12.86 -4.82
C ARG A 214 -17.14 -11.43 -4.62
N GLY A 215 -18.00 -10.51 -4.15
CA GLY A 215 -17.67 -9.11 -3.92
C GLY A 215 -17.07 -8.78 -2.54
N TRP A 216 -16.78 -9.77 -1.69
CA TRP A 216 -16.30 -9.48 -0.34
C TRP A 216 -14.76 -9.56 -0.24
N ALA A 217 -14.10 -8.41 -0.24
CA ALA A 217 -12.63 -8.29 -0.19
C ALA A 217 -12.00 -9.10 0.95
N LYS A 218 -12.58 -9.03 2.17
CA LYS A 218 -12.05 -9.73 3.35
C LYS A 218 -11.97 -11.26 3.18
N ALA A 219 -12.88 -11.87 2.42
CA ALA A 219 -12.81 -13.30 2.15
C ALA A 219 -11.63 -13.65 1.24
N TRP A 220 -11.42 -12.86 0.17
CA TRP A 220 -10.28 -13.01 -0.73
C TRP A 220 -8.94 -12.74 -0.05
N HIS A 221 -8.89 -11.74 0.83
CA HIS A 221 -7.74 -11.44 1.66
C HIS A 221 -7.34 -12.65 2.53
N GLN A 222 -8.29 -13.25 3.25
CA GLN A 222 -8.02 -14.40 4.11
C GLN A 222 -7.68 -15.67 3.31
N TRP A 223 -8.31 -15.86 2.15
CA TRP A 223 -7.94 -16.90 1.18
C TRP A 223 -6.47 -16.77 0.74
N ALA A 224 -6.05 -15.55 0.36
CA ALA A 224 -4.69 -15.28 -0.07
C ALA A 224 -3.68 -15.50 1.06
N LEU A 225 -3.98 -14.96 2.25
CA LEU A 225 -3.17 -15.13 3.45
C LEU A 225 -2.94 -16.59 3.80
N PHE A 226 -4.00 -17.41 3.78
CA PHE A 226 -3.86 -18.81 4.11
C PHE A 226 -3.01 -19.57 3.09
N ASN A 227 -3.12 -19.25 1.79
CA ASN A 227 -2.25 -19.86 0.79
C ASN A 227 -0.78 -19.46 0.99
N VAL A 228 -0.48 -18.24 1.44
CA VAL A 228 0.90 -17.85 1.83
C VAL A 228 1.37 -18.68 3.03
N ALA A 229 0.55 -18.81 4.07
CA ALA A 229 0.90 -19.62 5.24
C ALA A 229 1.11 -21.10 4.89
N ALA A 230 0.27 -21.66 4.02
CA ALA A 230 0.42 -23.03 3.50
C ALA A 230 1.72 -23.17 2.69
N MET A 231 2.03 -22.20 1.82
CA MET A 231 3.30 -22.17 1.08
C MET A 231 4.50 -22.17 2.04
N GLU A 232 4.52 -21.31 3.06
CA GLU A 232 5.61 -21.23 4.05
C GLU A 232 5.76 -22.52 4.86
N HIS A 233 4.63 -23.16 5.19
CA HIS A 233 4.62 -24.45 5.87
C HIS A 233 5.27 -25.55 5.00
N TYR A 234 4.82 -25.68 3.74
CA TYR A 234 5.35 -26.69 2.84
C TYR A 234 6.77 -26.39 2.36
N ALA A 235 7.21 -25.13 2.34
CA ALA A 235 8.56 -24.78 1.89
C ALA A 235 9.67 -25.52 2.65
N LYS A 236 9.42 -25.90 3.92
CA LYS A 236 10.37 -26.63 4.76
C LYS A 236 10.43 -28.13 4.47
N HIS A 237 9.35 -28.72 3.97
CA HIS A 237 9.18 -30.18 3.89
C HIS A 237 8.95 -30.70 2.47
N ASN A 238 8.27 -29.92 1.61
CA ASN A 238 7.93 -30.28 0.24
C ASN A 238 7.84 -29.02 -0.66
N PRO A 239 8.95 -28.62 -1.31
CA PRO A 239 8.98 -27.44 -2.19
C PRO A 239 7.99 -27.49 -3.36
N ASN A 240 7.71 -28.69 -3.88
CA ASN A 240 6.74 -28.89 -4.98
C ASN A 240 5.29 -28.70 -4.52
N ALA A 241 4.99 -28.99 -3.26
CA ALA A 241 3.68 -28.68 -2.68
C ALA A 241 3.57 -27.17 -2.41
N ALA A 242 4.65 -26.54 -1.93
CA ALA A 242 4.68 -25.10 -1.67
C ALA A 242 4.37 -24.25 -2.92
N SER A 243 4.94 -24.60 -4.07
CA SER A 243 4.72 -23.85 -5.32
C SER A 243 3.26 -23.80 -5.76
N ARG A 244 2.49 -24.87 -5.51
CA ARG A 244 1.05 -24.96 -5.86
C ARG A 244 0.18 -23.91 -5.16
N HIS A 245 0.64 -23.36 -4.04
CA HIS A 245 -0.09 -22.35 -3.28
C HIS A 245 0.23 -20.91 -3.69
N VAL A 246 1.30 -20.69 -4.47
CA VAL A 246 1.71 -19.33 -4.86
C VAL A 246 0.71 -18.68 -5.81
N ALA A 247 0.36 -19.35 -6.92
CA ALA A 247 -0.56 -18.78 -7.91
C ALA A 247 -1.97 -18.50 -7.32
N PRO A 248 -2.57 -19.39 -6.48
CA PRO A 248 -3.81 -19.08 -5.76
C PRO A 248 -3.68 -17.90 -4.79
N ALA A 249 -2.54 -17.74 -4.10
CA ALA A 249 -2.31 -16.59 -3.22
C ALA A 249 -2.26 -15.29 -4.02
N VAL A 250 -1.53 -15.27 -5.13
CA VAL A 250 -1.43 -14.14 -6.06
C VAL A 250 -2.81 -13.73 -6.57
N ALA A 251 -3.57 -14.68 -7.13
CA ALA A 251 -4.93 -14.41 -7.62
C ALA A 251 -5.86 -13.89 -6.51
N GLY A 252 -5.75 -14.43 -5.30
CA GLY A 252 -6.49 -13.97 -4.13
C GLY A 252 -6.19 -12.52 -3.75
N PHE A 253 -4.90 -12.13 -3.70
CA PHE A 253 -4.52 -10.75 -3.42
C PHE A 253 -5.00 -9.79 -4.52
N PHE A 254 -4.88 -10.15 -5.80
CA PHE A 254 -5.44 -9.34 -6.89
C PHE A 254 -6.94 -9.05 -6.71
N ARG A 255 -7.73 -10.07 -6.35
CA ARG A 255 -9.17 -9.90 -6.08
C ARG A 255 -9.43 -9.07 -4.83
N SER A 256 -8.67 -9.30 -3.75
CA SER A 256 -8.78 -8.53 -2.51
C SER A 256 -8.54 -7.03 -2.75
N ILE A 257 -7.46 -6.70 -3.46
CA ILE A 257 -7.07 -5.33 -3.79
C ILE A 257 -8.11 -4.68 -4.70
N ALA A 258 -8.52 -5.36 -5.78
CA ALA A 258 -9.51 -4.82 -6.71
C ALA A 258 -10.86 -4.50 -6.03
N LEU A 259 -11.29 -5.34 -5.08
CA LEU A 259 -12.53 -5.12 -4.34
C LEU A 259 -12.39 -4.08 -3.23
N SER A 260 -11.19 -3.92 -2.67
CA SER A 260 -10.91 -2.89 -1.65
C SER A 260 -10.82 -1.49 -2.27
N GLY A 261 -10.31 -1.37 -3.51
CA GLY A 261 -10.22 -0.09 -4.24
C GLY A 261 -11.53 0.39 -4.88
N ALA A 262 -12.53 -0.48 -5.07
CA ALA A 262 -13.81 -0.14 -5.71
C ALA A 262 -14.83 0.54 -4.76
N GLY A 263 -14.57 0.54 -3.44
CA GLY A 263 -15.39 1.21 -2.44
C GLY A 263 -14.90 2.63 -2.18
N HIS A 264 -15.72 3.65 -2.41
CA HIS A 264 -15.45 5.08 -2.18
C HIS A 264 -15.25 5.46 -0.68
N ALA A 265 -14.96 4.50 0.19
CA ALA A 265 -14.66 4.77 1.59
C ALA A 265 -13.14 4.94 1.74
N ALA A 266 -12.68 6.19 1.77
CA ALA A 266 -11.31 6.59 2.10
C ALA A 266 -10.78 6.00 3.43
N ALA A 267 -11.65 5.42 4.25
CA ALA A 267 -11.35 4.81 5.54
C ALA A 267 -10.85 3.34 5.50
N SER A 268 -10.56 2.75 4.33
CA SER A 268 -10.01 1.37 4.27
C SER A 268 -8.82 1.19 3.32
N GLN A 269 -8.07 2.25 3.05
CA GLN A 269 -6.87 2.16 2.21
C GLN A 269 -5.77 1.27 2.84
N GLY A 270 -5.80 1.04 4.16
CA GLY A 270 -4.78 0.28 4.90
C GLY A 270 -4.71 -1.20 4.52
N GLY A 271 -5.88 -1.83 4.34
CA GLY A 271 -5.96 -3.23 3.91
C GLY A 271 -5.41 -3.45 2.49
N SER A 272 -5.61 -2.50 1.59
CA SER A 272 -5.14 -2.58 0.21
C SER A 272 -3.61 -2.46 0.12
N LEU A 273 -2.98 -1.60 0.95
CA LEU A 273 -1.53 -1.42 0.95
C LEU A 273 -0.79 -2.66 1.48
N GLN A 274 -1.31 -3.32 2.52
CA GLN A 274 -0.74 -4.57 3.01
C GLN A 274 -0.79 -5.67 1.96
N ASP A 275 -1.94 -5.81 1.28
CA ASP A 275 -2.15 -6.84 0.27
C ASP A 275 -1.26 -6.63 -0.96
N ILE A 276 -1.10 -5.39 -1.41
CA ILE A 276 -0.22 -5.10 -2.55
C ILE A 276 1.26 -5.34 -2.20
N LEU A 277 1.71 -5.04 -0.97
CA LEU A 277 3.08 -5.34 -0.54
C LEU A 277 3.35 -6.85 -0.44
N ARG A 278 2.36 -7.63 0.00
CA ARG A 278 2.44 -9.10 -0.01
C ARG A 278 2.45 -9.66 -1.43
N LEU A 279 1.61 -9.10 -2.32
CA LEU A 279 1.61 -9.44 -3.74
C LEU A 279 2.97 -9.17 -4.39
N LEU A 280 3.60 -8.02 -4.11
CA LEU A 280 4.95 -7.70 -4.60
C LEU A 280 5.99 -8.70 -4.09
N THR A 281 5.90 -9.11 -2.83
CA THR A 281 6.78 -10.12 -2.25
C THR A 281 6.66 -11.45 -3.00
N LEU A 282 5.43 -11.93 -3.24
CA LEU A 282 5.19 -13.16 -4.01
C LEU A 282 5.68 -13.03 -5.46
N TRP A 283 5.40 -11.90 -6.10
CA TRP A 283 5.83 -11.64 -7.47
C TRP A 283 7.36 -11.66 -7.61
N PHE A 284 8.08 -10.93 -6.77
CA PHE A 284 9.53 -10.82 -6.91
C PHE A 284 10.29 -12.07 -6.50
N ASN A 285 9.72 -12.90 -5.61
CA ASN A 285 10.35 -14.14 -5.16
C ASN A 285 9.97 -15.35 -6.02
N HIS A 286 8.75 -15.41 -6.55
CA HIS A 286 8.21 -16.61 -7.22
C HIS A 286 7.69 -16.37 -8.65
N GLY A 287 7.69 -15.13 -9.14
CA GLY A 287 7.13 -14.77 -10.46
C GLY A 287 7.89 -15.31 -11.68
N ALA A 288 8.95 -16.10 -11.49
CA ALA A 288 9.60 -16.83 -12.58
C ALA A 288 8.88 -18.13 -12.95
N ALA A 289 8.03 -18.66 -12.07
CA ALA A 289 7.23 -19.86 -12.33
C ALA A 289 6.07 -19.54 -13.29
N ALA A 290 5.80 -20.43 -14.25
CA ALA A 290 4.87 -20.17 -15.35
C ALA A 290 3.41 -19.97 -14.90
N ASP A 291 2.97 -20.74 -13.90
CA ASP A 291 1.65 -20.62 -13.27
C ASP A 291 1.48 -19.29 -12.54
N VAL A 292 2.54 -18.85 -11.83
CA VAL A 292 2.57 -17.55 -11.13
C VAL A 292 2.61 -16.40 -12.13
N GLU A 293 3.42 -16.50 -13.18
CA GLU A 293 3.48 -15.49 -14.25
C GLU A 293 2.12 -15.31 -14.92
N MET A 294 1.42 -16.39 -15.23
CA MET A 294 0.07 -16.35 -15.80
C MET A 294 -0.91 -15.66 -14.85
N ALA A 295 -0.91 -16.04 -13.56
CA ALA A 295 -1.76 -15.40 -12.56
C ALA A 295 -1.46 -13.89 -12.40
N LEU A 296 -0.18 -13.49 -12.52
CA LEU A 296 0.22 -12.08 -12.50
C LEU A 296 -0.29 -11.33 -13.73
N ARG A 297 -0.10 -11.89 -14.93
CA ARG A 297 -0.57 -11.30 -16.20
C ARG A 297 -2.07 -11.05 -16.18
N ASP A 298 -2.85 -12.03 -15.76
CA ASP A 298 -4.32 -11.93 -15.65
C ASP A 298 -4.71 -10.89 -14.58
N GLY A 299 -3.99 -10.89 -13.45
CA GLY A 299 -4.27 -10.03 -12.31
C GLY A 299 -4.03 -8.54 -12.54
N PHE A 300 -2.98 -8.15 -13.30
CA PHE A 300 -2.63 -6.73 -13.50
C PHE A 300 -3.77 -5.91 -14.14
N GLY A 301 -4.64 -6.52 -14.93
CA GLY A 301 -5.80 -5.87 -15.53
C GLY A 301 -6.91 -5.53 -14.53
N HIS A 302 -6.98 -6.23 -13.40
CA HIS A 302 -8.07 -6.11 -12.42
C HIS A 302 -7.87 -5.00 -11.38
N ILE A 303 -6.64 -4.56 -11.15
CA ILE A 303 -6.32 -3.51 -10.16
C ILE A 303 -6.29 -2.14 -10.86
N SER A 304 -6.81 -1.09 -10.21
CA SER A 304 -6.70 0.29 -10.70
C SER A 304 -5.22 0.68 -10.84
N ILE A 305 -4.91 1.44 -11.88
CA ILE A 305 -3.53 1.89 -12.10
C ILE A 305 -3.05 2.80 -10.95
N ASP A 306 -3.95 3.54 -10.29
CA ASP A 306 -3.65 4.40 -9.13
C ASP A 306 -3.07 3.61 -7.94
N THR A 307 -3.53 2.38 -7.73
CA THR A 307 -3.10 1.56 -6.58
C THR A 307 -1.61 1.25 -6.61
N TRP A 308 -1.01 1.19 -7.81
CA TRP A 308 0.41 0.92 -7.98
C TRP A 308 1.30 2.10 -7.61
N LEU A 309 0.77 3.32 -7.56
CA LEU A 309 1.53 4.52 -7.23
C LEU A 309 2.11 4.44 -5.81
N ALA A 310 1.35 3.89 -4.87
CA ALA A 310 1.77 3.72 -3.47
C ALA A 310 2.97 2.79 -3.28
N VAL A 311 3.27 1.92 -4.26
CA VAL A 311 4.39 0.95 -4.22
C VAL A 311 5.36 1.10 -5.39
N LEU A 312 5.26 2.21 -6.11
CA LEU A 312 6.12 2.55 -7.24
C LEU A 312 7.62 2.52 -6.88
N PRO A 313 8.03 3.00 -5.68
CA PRO A 313 9.42 2.89 -5.27
C PRO A 313 9.91 1.43 -5.14
N GLN A 314 9.06 0.49 -4.69
CA GLN A 314 9.40 -0.95 -4.61
C GLN A 314 9.57 -1.58 -5.99
N ILE A 315 8.70 -1.21 -6.94
CA ILE A 315 8.74 -1.71 -8.32
C ILE A 315 10.02 -1.25 -9.01
N ILE A 316 10.32 0.05 -8.91
CA ILE A 316 11.54 0.63 -9.52
C ILE A 316 12.80 0.08 -8.87
N ALA A 317 12.78 -0.27 -7.58
CA ALA A 317 13.92 -0.96 -6.95
C ALA A 317 14.29 -2.27 -7.69
N ARG A 318 13.31 -2.97 -8.28
CA ARG A 318 13.49 -4.24 -9.01
C ARG A 318 13.47 -4.12 -10.55
N ILE A 319 13.53 -2.92 -11.11
CA ILE A 319 13.48 -2.66 -12.59
C ILE A 319 14.50 -3.46 -13.44
N HIS A 320 15.58 -3.92 -12.82
CA HIS A 320 16.68 -4.66 -13.45
C HIS A 320 16.77 -6.11 -12.94
N SER A 321 15.64 -6.70 -12.56
CA SER A 321 15.56 -8.10 -12.14
C SER A 321 16.23 -9.03 -13.15
N SER A 322 16.97 -10.03 -12.67
CA SER A 322 17.63 -11.03 -13.51
C SER A 322 16.63 -11.93 -14.23
N SER A 323 15.51 -12.26 -13.59
CA SER A 323 14.42 -13.04 -14.17
C SER A 323 13.72 -12.26 -15.30
N LEU A 324 13.77 -12.82 -16.52
CA LEU A 324 13.17 -12.21 -17.71
C LEU A 324 11.63 -12.09 -17.62
N PRO A 325 10.87 -13.12 -17.17
CA PRO A 325 9.43 -12.98 -16.94
C PRO A 325 9.08 -11.82 -16.01
N VAL A 326 9.74 -11.75 -14.85
CA VAL A 326 9.51 -10.71 -13.84
C VAL A 326 9.87 -9.33 -14.41
N ARG A 327 11.04 -9.20 -15.05
CA ARG A 327 11.48 -7.94 -15.64
C ARG A 327 10.51 -7.43 -16.71
N THR A 328 10.01 -8.32 -17.57
CA THR A 328 9.04 -7.97 -18.62
C THR A 328 7.74 -7.44 -18.02
N LEU A 329 7.21 -8.11 -16.98
CA LEU A 329 6.01 -7.65 -16.28
C LEU A 329 6.22 -6.29 -15.59
N ILE A 330 7.40 -6.06 -14.99
CA ILE A 330 7.75 -4.77 -14.37
C ILE A 330 7.74 -3.67 -15.44
N HIS A 331 8.39 -3.90 -16.58
CA HIS A 331 8.48 -2.91 -17.65
C HIS A 331 7.10 -2.60 -18.22
N ASN A 332 6.29 -3.61 -18.49
CA ASN A 332 4.92 -3.42 -18.98
C ASN A 332 4.05 -2.63 -18.00
N LEU A 333 4.16 -2.92 -16.70
CA LEU A 333 3.44 -2.18 -15.67
C LEU A 333 3.91 -0.73 -15.59
N LEU A 334 5.22 -0.48 -15.56
CA LEU A 334 5.77 0.88 -15.50
C LEU A 334 5.40 1.71 -16.74
N VAL A 335 5.41 1.11 -17.94
CA VAL A 335 4.95 1.77 -19.16
C VAL A 335 3.46 2.09 -19.08
N ARG A 336 2.63 1.18 -18.55
CA ARG A 336 1.20 1.43 -18.33
C ARG A 336 0.98 2.56 -17.31
N ILE A 337 1.73 2.57 -16.19
CA ILE A 337 1.68 3.67 -15.23
C ILE A 337 2.10 4.97 -15.91
N GLY A 338 3.14 4.97 -16.72
CA GLY A 338 3.62 6.19 -17.40
C GLY A 338 2.62 6.79 -18.36
N ARG A 339 1.82 5.97 -19.04
CA ARG A 339 0.75 6.46 -19.92
C ARG A 339 -0.39 7.15 -19.16
N HIS A 340 -0.68 6.75 -17.92
CA HIS A 340 -1.79 7.30 -17.13
C HIS A 340 -1.34 8.37 -16.11
N HIS A 341 -0.18 8.18 -15.50
CA HIS A 341 0.38 9.01 -14.43
C HIS A 341 1.87 9.30 -14.68
N PRO A 342 2.23 9.99 -15.77
CA PRO A 342 3.63 10.24 -16.10
C PRO A 342 4.36 11.03 -15.01
N GLN A 343 3.68 11.98 -14.35
CA GLN A 343 4.21 12.80 -13.25
C GLN A 343 4.79 11.96 -12.11
N ALA A 344 4.07 10.92 -11.67
CA ALA A 344 4.50 10.04 -10.58
C ALA A 344 5.79 9.26 -10.90
N LEU A 345 6.09 9.02 -12.18
CA LEU A 345 7.26 8.27 -12.60
C LEU A 345 8.51 9.13 -12.78
N MET A 346 8.36 10.45 -12.97
CA MET A 346 9.47 11.31 -13.40
C MET A 346 10.66 11.24 -12.46
N TYR A 347 10.51 11.65 -11.19
CA TYR A 347 11.62 11.65 -10.25
C TYR A 347 12.19 10.25 -9.96
N PRO A 348 11.38 9.22 -9.66
CA PRO A 348 11.90 7.89 -9.40
C PRO A 348 12.67 7.27 -10.59
N LEU A 349 12.19 7.46 -11.83
CA LEU A 349 12.88 6.96 -13.02
C LEU A 349 14.13 7.77 -13.34
N LEU A 350 14.13 9.10 -13.17
CA LEU A 350 15.31 9.93 -13.40
C LEU A 350 16.47 9.54 -12.47
N VAL A 351 16.17 9.27 -11.20
CA VAL A 351 17.16 8.73 -10.25
C VAL A 351 17.67 7.36 -10.72
N ALA A 352 16.80 6.49 -11.22
CA ALA A 352 17.20 5.18 -11.74
C ALA A 352 18.06 5.28 -13.03
N CYS A 353 17.80 6.27 -13.90
CA CYS A 353 18.59 6.54 -15.11
C CYS A 353 20.02 7.01 -14.80
N LYS A 354 20.25 7.63 -13.63
CA LYS A 354 21.59 8.04 -13.17
C LYS A 354 22.32 6.95 -12.37
N SER A 355 21.81 5.71 -12.35
CA SER A 355 22.43 4.62 -11.59
C SER A 355 23.84 4.27 -12.09
N GLN A 356 24.73 3.95 -11.15
CA GLN A 356 26.06 3.40 -11.42
C GLN A 356 26.01 2.00 -12.05
N LYS A 357 24.95 1.23 -11.78
CA LYS A 357 24.77 -0.11 -12.37
C LYS A 357 24.21 0.02 -13.80
N ALA A 358 25.01 -0.38 -14.79
CA ALA A 358 24.65 -0.27 -16.21
C ALA A 358 23.31 -0.94 -16.56
N ALA A 359 23.04 -2.15 -16.04
CA ALA A 359 21.79 -2.86 -16.29
C ALA A 359 20.56 -2.11 -15.74
N ARG A 360 20.69 -1.46 -14.58
CA ARG A 360 19.63 -0.64 -13.98
C ARG A 360 19.38 0.62 -14.80
N ARG A 361 20.45 1.29 -15.19
CA ARG A 361 20.38 2.48 -16.04
C ARG A 361 19.73 2.18 -17.39
N ALA A 362 20.15 1.12 -18.07
CA ALA A 362 19.59 0.72 -19.37
C ALA A 362 18.11 0.37 -19.27
N ALA A 363 17.70 -0.37 -18.23
CA ALA A 363 16.29 -0.70 -18.00
C ALA A 363 15.43 0.55 -17.71
N ALA A 364 15.94 1.49 -16.91
CA ALA A 364 15.24 2.74 -16.60
C ALA A 364 15.14 3.65 -17.83
N MET A 365 16.19 3.75 -18.63
CA MET A 365 16.20 4.52 -19.89
C MET A 365 15.16 3.95 -20.87
N SER A 366 15.09 2.63 -21.04
CA SER A 366 14.08 1.99 -21.90
C SER A 366 12.63 2.36 -21.50
N VAL A 367 12.33 2.34 -20.19
CA VAL A 367 11.01 2.78 -19.69
C VAL A 367 10.81 4.29 -19.92
N MET A 368 11.81 5.11 -19.64
CA MET A 368 11.75 6.57 -19.88
C MET A 368 11.53 6.91 -21.35
N ASP A 369 12.16 6.17 -22.27
CA ASP A 369 12.01 6.36 -23.72
C ASP A 369 10.58 6.04 -24.18
N ASN A 370 9.95 5.02 -23.58
CA ASN A 370 8.53 4.73 -23.80
C ASN A 370 7.64 5.87 -23.29
N VAL A 371 7.96 6.44 -22.13
CA VAL A 371 7.21 7.59 -21.58
C VAL A 371 7.39 8.83 -22.44
N ARG A 372 8.60 9.03 -22.99
CA ARG A 372 8.91 10.15 -23.89
C ARG A 372 8.07 10.13 -25.17
N GLN A 373 7.63 8.96 -25.64
CA GLN A 373 6.78 8.87 -26.85
C GLN A 373 5.44 9.59 -26.72
N HIS A 374 4.90 9.73 -25.49
CA HIS A 374 3.62 10.40 -25.25
C HIS A 374 3.73 11.66 -24.38
N SER A 375 4.79 11.81 -23.58
CA SER A 375 5.00 12.93 -22.66
C SER A 375 6.41 13.51 -22.80
N ALA A 376 6.84 13.78 -24.03
CA ALA A 376 8.20 14.25 -24.34
C ALA A 376 8.59 15.53 -23.57
N LEU A 377 7.72 16.55 -23.62
CA LEU A 377 7.96 17.83 -22.97
C LEU A 377 8.15 17.68 -21.46
N LEU A 378 7.25 16.93 -20.80
CA LEU A 378 7.38 16.63 -19.37
C LEU A 378 8.69 15.91 -19.04
N VAL A 379 9.11 14.93 -19.85
CA VAL A 379 10.37 14.21 -19.64
C VAL A 379 11.58 15.14 -19.79
N GLU A 380 11.56 16.04 -20.77
CA GLU A 380 12.63 17.03 -20.99
C GLU A 380 12.70 18.04 -19.84
N GLN A 381 11.56 18.59 -19.42
CA GLN A 381 11.46 19.50 -18.29
C GLN A 381 11.94 18.84 -16.99
N ALA A 382 11.47 17.62 -16.70
CA ALA A 382 11.90 16.86 -15.53
C ALA A 382 13.41 16.55 -15.55
N SER A 383 13.95 16.24 -16.73
CA SER A 383 15.39 15.99 -16.90
C SER A 383 16.21 17.24 -16.63
N LEU A 384 15.79 18.39 -17.18
CA LEU A 384 16.42 19.69 -16.95
C LEU A 384 16.39 20.04 -15.46
N VAL A 385 15.20 20.01 -14.85
CA VAL A 385 15.04 20.34 -13.42
C VAL A 385 15.89 19.42 -12.55
N SER A 386 15.87 18.10 -12.80
CA SER A 386 16.69 17.15 -12.03
C SER A 386 18.19 17.38 -12.19
N GLN A 387 18.68 17.71 -13.40
CA GLN A 387 20.10 17.98 -13.62
C GLN A 387 20.54 19.24 -12.89
N GLU A 388 19.77 20.32 -13.01
CA GLU A 388 20.11 21.59 -12.40
C GLU A 388 19.96 21.58 -10.87
N LEU A 389 18.95 20.88 -10.33
CA LEU A 389 18.84 20.68 -8.88
C LEU A 389 20.04 19.91 -8.32
N ILE A 390 20.59 18.94 -9.05
CA ILE A 390 21.82 18.25 -8.62
C ILE A 390 23.03 19.21 -8.70
N ARG A 391 23.14 20.01 -9.76
CA ARG A 391 24.22 21.00 -9.92
C ARG A 391 24.25 22.01 -8.76
N ILE A 392 23.08 22.53 -8.35
CA ILE A 392 23.01 23.51 -7.25
C ILE A 392 23.07 22.86 -5.86
N ALA A 393 22.81 21.56 -5.74
CA ALA A 393 22.90 20.84 -4.47
C ALA A 393 24.34 20.74 -3.96
N ILE A 394 25.32 20.68 -4.88
CA ILE A 394 26.75 20.54 -4.59
C ILE A 394 27.54 21.44 -5.55
N LEU A 395 28.08 22.54 -5.05
CA LEU A 395 28.92 23.43 -5.86
C LEU A 395 30.31 22.83 -6.06
N TRP A 396 31.01 23.21 -7.13
CA TRP A 396 32.39 22.77 -7.36
C TRP A 396 33.33 23.08 -6.18
N HIS A 397 33.14 24.23 -5.52
CA HIS A 397 33.92 24.59 -4.33
C HIS A 397 33.75 23.54 -3.20
N GLU A 398 32.55 23.00 -3.04
CA GLU A 398 32.25 21.99 -2.01
C GLU A 398 32.75 20.61 -2.43
N ALA A 399 32.52 20.21 -3.68
CA ALA A 399 33.02 18.95 -4.23
C ALA A 399 34.56 18.86 -4.16
N TRP A 400 35.26 19.95 -4.48
CA TRP A 400 36.71 20.02 -4.34
C TRP A 400 37.16 20.06 -2.90
N HIS A 401 36.46 20.76 -2.00
CA HIS A 401 36.81 20.78 -0.58
C HIS A 401 36.72 19.38 0.04
N GLU A 402 35.59 18.69 -0.14
CA GLU A 402 35.39 17.32 0.37
C GLU A 402 36.35 16.33 -0.30
N GLY A 403 36.49 16.41 -1.63
CA GLY A 403 37.37 15.51 -2.37
C GLY A 403 38.84 15.65 -1.96
N LEU A 404 39.30 16.86 -1.69
CA LEU A 404 40.66 17.11 -1.19
C LEU A 404 40.85 16.68 0.26
N GLU A 405 39.83 16.84 1.11
CA GLU A 405 39.84 16.35 2.49
C GLU A 405 39.97 14.81 2.52
N GLU A 406 39.17 14.11 1.71
CA GLU A 406 39.20 12.65 1.61
C GLU A 406 40.49 12.14 0.95
N ALA A 407 40.94 12.79 -0.13
CA ALA A 407 42.22 12.49 -0.75
C ALA A 407 43.40 12.65 0.23
N SER A 408 43.35 13.67 1.09
CA SER A 408 44.37 13.92 2.12
C SER A 408 44.36 12.83 3.18
N ARG A 409 43.17 12.39 3.61
CA ARG A 409 43.00 11.27 4.56
C ARG A 409 43.62 9.98 4.02
N LEU A 410 43.36 9.66 2.75
CA LEU A 410 43.90 8.47 2.08
C LEU A 410 45.42 8.52 1.93
N TYR A 411 45.97 9.66 1.50
CA TYR A 411 47.40 9.79 1.24
C TYR A 411 48.24 9.90 2.52
N PHE A 412 47.91 10.85 3.41
CA PHE A 412 48.70 11.10 4.61
C PHE A 412 48.35 10.18 5.78
N GLY A 413 47.09 9.72 5.87
CA GLY A 413 46.63 8.85 6.95
C GLY A 413 46.81 7.37 6.67
N GLU A 414 46.38 6.91 5.49
CA GLU A 414 46.39 5.48 5.12
C GLU A 414 47.58 5.09 4.21
N HIS A 415 48.37 6.05 3.75
CA HIS A 415 49.44 5.84 2.75
C HIS A 415 48.94 5.20 1.45
N ASN A 416 47.68 5.45 1.10
CA ASN A 416 47.01 4.89 -0.06
C ASN A 416 47.00 5.87 -1.24
N VAL A 417 48.06 5.83 -2.05
CA VAL A 417 48.24 6.72 -3.21
C VAL A 417 47.22 6.45 -4.32
N GLU A 418 46.98 5.18 -4.65
CA GLU A 418 46.03 4.79 -5.70
C GLU A 418 44.60 5.23 -5.33
N GLY A 419 44.20 5.05 -4.07
CA GLY A 419 42.92 5.53 -3.55
C GLY A 419 42.78 7.05 -3.67
N MET A 420 43.82 7.80 -3.28
CA MET A 420 43.84 9.25 -3.44
C MET A 420 43.67 9.69 -4.90
N LEU A 421 44.43 9.10 -5.81
CA LEU A 421 44.35 9.41 -7.24
C LEU A 421 42.98 9.05 -7.83
N ALA A 422 42.38 7.94 -7.37
CA ALA A 422 41.04 7.52 -7.77
C ALA A 422 39.95 8.49 -7.26
N THR A 423 40.13 9.10 -6.09
CA THR A 423 39.22 10.12 -5.53
C THR A 423 39.28 11.43 -6.30
N LEU A 424 40.47 11.89 -6.70
CA LEU A 424 40.64 13.17 -7.40
C LEU A 424 40.37 13.10 -8.91
N ALA A 425 40.58 11.94 -9.55
CA ALA A 425 40.42 11.80 -10.99
C ALA A 425 39.02 12.20 -11.53
N PRO A 426 37.90 11.85 -10.88
CA PRO A 426 36.57 12.29 -11.31
C PRO A 426 36.38 13.81 -11.27
N LEU A 427 36.98 14.50 -10.29
CA LEU A 427 36.87 15.96 -10.15
C LEU A 427 37.62 16.70 -11.25
N HIS A 428 38.84 16.23 -11.57
CA HIS A 428 39.58 16.73 -12.73
C HIS A 428 38.85 16.44 -14.03
N ALA A 429 38.35 15.22 -14.22
CA ALA A 429 37.60 14.85 -15.41
C ALA A 429 36.33 15.69 -15.57
N GLN A 430 35.66 16.08 -14.48
CA GLN A 430 34.53 16.98 -14.51
C GLN A 430 34.93 18.37 -15.04
N MET A 431 36.01 18.96 -14.52
CA MET A 431 36.49 20.26 -14.97
C MET A 431 37.01 20.26 -16.42
N GLU A 432 37.76 19.23 -16.82
CA GLU A 432 38.42 19.16 -18.12
C GLU A 432 37.46 18.76 -19.25
N ARG A 433 36.55 17.80 -19.01
CA ARG A 433 35.68 17.27 -20.07
C ARG A 433 34.37 18.03 -20.20
N GLN A 434 33.76 18.43 -19.09
CA GLN A 434 32.47 19.13 -19.12
C GLN A 434 32.69 20.63 -19.27
N GLY A 435 33.77 21.17 -18.70
CA GLY A 435 34.02 22.60 -18.68
C GLY A 435 33.04 23.36 -17.78
N PRO A 436 33.28 24.66 -17.52
CA PRO A 436 32.36 25.47 -16.75
C PRO A 436 31.14 25.89 -17.59
N GLU A 437 29.93 25.60 -17.10
CA GLU A 437 28.67 25.95 -17.76
C GLU A 437 28.01 27.18 -17.13
N THR A 438 28.20 27.38 -15.82
CA THR A 438 27.53 28.47 -15.07
C THR A 438 28.52 29.57 -14.67
N LEU A 439 28.03 30.77 -14.38
CA LEU A 439 28.87 31.89 -13.95
C LEU A 439 29.67 31.55 -12.68
N LYS A 440 29.10 30.75 -11.77
CA LYS A 440 29.79 30.29 -10.56
C LYS A 440 30.91 29.30 -10.87
N GLU A 441 30.73 28.42 -11.86
CA GLU A 441 31.74 27.47 -12.32
C GLU A 441 32.86 28.20 -13.09
N ILE A 442 32.51 29.16 -13.95
CA ILE A 442 33.49 30.02 -14.65
C ILE A 442 34.38 30.74 -13.64
N ALA A 443 33.78 31.35 -12.61
CA ALA A 443 34.52 32.01 -11.54
C ALA A 443 35.44 31.04 -10.76
N PHE A 444 35.01 29.79 -10.55
CA PHE A 444 35.85 28.76 -9.92
C PHE A 444 37.07 28.43 -10.78
N VAL A 445 36.88 28.18 -12.07
CA VAL A 445 37.97 27.86 -13.01
C VAL A 445 38.96 29.03 -13.09
N GLN A 446 38.45 30.27 -13.17
CA GLN A 446 39.30 31.46 -13.18
C GLN A 446 40.14 31.60 -11.90
N ALA A 447 39.59 31.22 -10.74
CA ALA A 447 40.26 31.39 -9.45
C ALA A 447 41.24 30.24 -9.09
N TYR A 448 40.94 29.00 -9.49
CA TYR A 448 41.64 27.79 -9.03
C TYR A 448 42.07 26.84 -10.16
N GLY A 449 41.52 26.99 -11.37
CA GLY A 449 41.66 26.00 -12.44
C GLY A 449 43.10 25.78 -12.90
N ARG A 450 43.92 26.83 -12.93
CA ARG A 450 45.35 26.72 -13.28
C ARG A 450 46.11 25.84 -12.28
N GLU A 451 45.95 26.11 -10.99
CA GLU A 451 46.64 25.37 -9.91
C GLU A 451 46.20 23.91 -9.88
N LEU A 452 44.90 23.65 -10.07
CA LEU A 452 44.36 22.30 -10.13
C LEU A 452 44.87 21.53 -11.36
N HIS A 453 44.91 22.16 -12.53
CA HIS A 453 45.42 21.53 -13.74
C HIS A 453 46.92 21.18 -13.60
N GLU A 454 47.73 22.10 -13.07
CA GLU A 454 49.15 21.84 -12.80
C GLU A 454 49.35 20.71 -11.78
N ALA A 455 48.52 20.65 -10.73
CA ALA A 455 48.52 19.54 -9.78
C ALA A 455 48.15 18.19 -10.44
N SER A 456 47.21 18.19 -11.39
CA SER A 456 46.84 17.02 -12.20
C SER A 456 48.01 16.52 -13.05
N GLU A 457 48.75 17.43 -13.69
CA GLU A 457 49.95 17.08 -14.46
C GLU A 457 51.04 16.42 -13.59
N TRP A 458 51.24 16.92 -12.37
CA TRP A 458 52.16 16.29 -11.41
C TRP A 458 51.69 14.89 -10.99
N CYS A 459 50.39 14.70 -10.76
CA CYS A 459 49.83 13.37 -10.52
C CYS A 459 50.00 12.44 -11.73
N ALA A 460 49.89 12.95 -12.96
CA ALA A 460 50.11 12.18 -14.18
C ALA A 460 51.58 11.78 -14.35
N LYS A 461 52.53 12.69 -14.07
CA LYS A 461 53.96 12.38 -14.05
C LYS A 461 54.28 11.28 -13.04
N TYR A 462 53.70 11.35 -11.83
CA TYR A 462 53.90 10.32 -10.81
C TYR A 462 53.48 8.93 -11.30
N ARG A 463 52.37 8.81 -12.03
CA ARG A 463 51.93 7.53 -12.63
C ARG A 463 52.96 6.93 -13.58
N HIS A 464 53.83 7.74 -14.18
CA HIS A 464 54.89 7.29 -15.08
C HIS A 464 56.22 7.05 -14.36
N THR A 465 56.58 7.89 -13.39
CA THR A 465 57.92 7.86 -12.76
C THR A 465 57.96 7.08 -11.44
N GLY A 466 56.83 7.00 -10.72
CA GLY A 466 56.72 6.45 -9.38
C GLY A 466 57.44 7.25 -8.29
N ARG A 467 57.80 8.52 -8.51
CA ARG A 467 58.60 9.33 -7.56
C ARG A 467 57.75 10.22 -6.66
N ASP A 468 57.83 10.02 -5.35
CA ASP A 468 57.07 10.79 -4.35
C ASP A 468 57.31 12.31 -4.40
N ALA A 469 58.47 12.76 -4.90
CA ALA A 469 58.76 14.17 -5.09
C ALA A 469 57.71 14.87 -5.97
N GLU A 470 57.16 14.17 -6.97
CA GLU A 470 56.14 14.72 -7.88
C GLU A 470 54.79 14.86 -7.18
N LEU A 471 54.43 13.92 -6.30
CA LEU A 471 53.22 14.03 -5.48
C LEU A 471 53.32 15.14 -4.44
N ASN A 472 54.51 15.39 -3.88
CA ASN A 472 54.71 16.51 -2.96
C ASN A 472 54.42 17.84 -3.65
N GLN A 473 54.86 18.02 -4.90
CA GLN A 473 54.54 19.22 -5.70
C GLN A 473 53.03 19.34 -5.97
N ALA A 474 52.36 18.23 -6.30
CA ALA A 474 50.90 18.22 -6.47
C ALA A 474 50.18 18.64 -5.17
N TRP A 475 50.63 18.13 -4.03
CA TRP A 475 50.03 18.42 -2.73
C TRP A 475 50.22 19.85 -2.26
N ASP A 476 51.34 20.49 -2.58
CA ASP A 476 51.53 21.92 -2.29
C ASP A 476 50.44 22.78 -2.98
N LEU A 477 50.14 22.47 -4.24
CA LEU A 477 49.08 23.13 -5.01
C LEU A 477 47.68 22.80 -4.48
N TYR A 478 47.39 21.52 -4.26
CA TYR A 478 46.10 21.09 -3.71
C TYR A 478 45.81 21.71 -2.35
N TYR A 479 46.80 21.75 -1.46
CA TYR A 479 46.65 22.34 -0.14
C TYR A 479 46.46 23.86 -0.20
N HIS A 480 47.13 24.54 -1.14
CA HIS A 480 46.92 25.96 -1.38
C HIS A 480 45.47 26.26 -1.81
N VAL A 481 44.95 25.52 -2.78
CA VAL A 481 43.56 25.60 -3.23
C VAL A 481 42.60 25.29 -2.08
N PHE A 482 42.83 24.19 -1.36
CA PHE A 482 42.01 23.78 -0.22
C PHE A 482 41.88 24.88 0.84
N LYS A 483 42.99 25.52 1.23
CA LYS A 483 42.99 26.63 2.20
C LYS A 483 42.13 27.80 1.74
N ARG A 484 42.26 28.19 0.46
CA ARG A 484 41.50 29.30 -0.12
C ARG A 484 40.00 28.98 -0.15
N ILE A 485 39.63 27.78 -0.58
CA ILE A 485 38.25 27.31 -0.58
C ILE A 485 37.69 27.27 0.84
N ASN A 486 38.42 26.68 1.79
CA ASN A 486 38.00 26.56 3.19
C ASN A 486 37.71 27.91 3.84
N LYS A 487 38.45 28.97 3.48
CA LYS A 487 38.20 30.34 3.93
C LYS A 487 36.93 30.95 3.29
N GLN A 488 36.63 30.60 2.04
CA GLN A 488 35.50 31.16 1.31
C GLN A 488 34.17 30.47 1.64
N LEU A 489 34.18 29.14 1.86
CA LEU A 489 32.95 28.35 2.05
C LEU A 489 32.00 28.93 3.12
N PRO A 490 32.44 29.31 4.34
CA PRO A 490 31.54 29.86 5.36
C PRO A 490 30.81 31.15 4.95
N SER A 491 31.37 31.93 4.02
CA SER A 491 30.74 33.17 3.53
C SER A 491 29.62 32.94 2.52
N LEU A 492 29.51 31.73 1.95
CA LEU A 492 28.46 31.38 1.00
C LEU A 492 27.16 31.00 1.74
N THR A 493 26.47 32.00 2.28
CA THR A 493 25.20 31.84 3.02
C THR A 493 23.97 31.96 2.14
N THR A 494 24.08 32.67 1.01
CA THR A 494 23.01 32.85 0.02
C THR A 494 23.58 32.61 -1.37
N LEU A 495 22.84 31.91 -2.22
CA LEU A 495 23.18 31.68 -3.62
C LEU A 495 22.10 32.30 -4.49
N GLU A 496 22.48 33.19 -5.40
CA GLU A 496 21.57 33.68 -6.42
C GLU A 496 21.50 32.68 -7.58
N LEU A 497 20.28 32.27 -7.91
CA LEU A 497 20.02 31.20 -8.88
C LEU A 497 20.57 31.55 -10.26
N GLN A 498 20.57 32.83 -10.66
CA GLN A 498 21.14 33.30 -11.92
C GLN A 498 22.62 32.95 -12.12
N TYR A 499 23.40 32.86 -11.04
CA TYR A 499 24.83 32.54 -11.12
C TYR A 499 25.12 31.04 -11.07
N VAL A 500 24.23 30.25 -10.46
CA VAL A 500 24.43 28.81 -10.22
C VAL A 500 23.58 27.90 -11.11
N SER A 501 22.49 28.42 -11.67
CA SER A 501 21.61 27.73 -12.63
C SER A 501 20.72 28.74 -13.39
N PRO A 502 21.22 29.36 -14.47
CA PRO A 502 20.40 30.25 -15.31
C PRO A 502 19.24 29.49 -15.99
N ARG A 503 19.37 28.18 -16.18
CA ARG A 503 18.33 27.34 -16.78
C ARG A 503 17.09 27.22 -15.89
N LEU A 504 17.25 27.12 -14.57
CA LEU A 504 16.12 27.12 -13.64
C LEU A 504 15.46 28.50 -13.53
N VAL A 505 16.22 29.59 -13.69
CA VAL A 505 15.65 30.95 -13.79
C VAL A 505 14.78 31.11 -15.03
N ALA A 506 15.23 30.56 -16.16
CA ALA A 506 14.47 30.59 -17.42
C ALA A 506 13.26 29.62 -17.43
N ALA A 507 13.24 28.64 -16.52
CA ALA A 507 12.19 27.63 -16.44
C ALA A 507 10.94 28.21 -15.75
N ASN A 508 10.01 28.68 -16.58
CA ASN A 508 8.74 29.26 -16.15
C ASN A 508 7.56 28.45 -16.71
N SER A 509 6.49 28.34 -15.92
CA SER A 509 5.21 27.68 -16.26
C SER A 509 5.40 26.27 -16.86
N LEU A 510 6.06 25.38 -16.12
CA LEU A 510 6.34 24.01 -16.54
C LEU A 510 5.07 23.14 -16.48
N GLU A 511 5.03 22.06 -17.27
CA GLU A 511 4.04 20.98 -17.11
C GLU A 511 4.38 20.07 -15.95
N LEU A 512 5.64 20.09 -15.50
CA LEU A 512 6.14 19.30 -14.38
C LEU A 512 5.46 19.69 -13.07
N ALA A 513 4.94 18.70 -12.36
CA ALA A 513 4.37 18.87 -11.03
C ALA A 513 5.41 19.39 -10.04
N VAL A 514 4.99 20.21 -9.07
CA VAL A 514 5.81 20.51 -7.90
C VAL A 514 6.18 19.20 -7.19
N PRO A 515 7.47 18.95 -6.84
CA PRO A 515 7.91 17.69 -6.26
C PRO A 515 7.09 17.30 -5.02
N GLY A 516 6.59 16.06 -5.00
CA GLY A 516 5.88 15.50 -3.84
C GLY A 516 4.41 15.92 -3.70
N LEU A 517 3.87 16.77 -4.58
CA LEU A 517 2.46 17.18 -4.54
C LEU A 517 1.54 16.40 -5.50
N TYR A 518 2.10 15.57 -6.36
CA TYR A 518 1.30 14.77 -7.29
C TYR A 518 0.52 13.70 -6.53
N ASP A 519 -0.81 13.75 -6.64
CA ASP A 519 -1.73 12.72 -6.15
C ASP A 519 -2.78 12.38 -7.22
N ALA A 520 -3.18 11.11 -7.29
CA ALA A 520 -4.11 10.64 -8.30
C ALA A 520 -5.52 11.17 -8.03
N GLY A 521 -6.10 11.90 -9.00
CA GLY A 521 -7.44 12.47 -8.90
C GLY A 521 -7.50 13.83 -8.19
N ALA A 522 -6.39 14.32 -7.63
CA ALA A 522 -6.29 15.69 -7.12
C ALA A 522 -5.95 16.68 -8.25
N PRO A 523 -6.30 17.97 -8.11
CA PRO A 523 -5.83 19.02 -9.03
C PRO A 523 -4.31 19.06 -9.10
N LEU A 524 -3.77 19.08 -10.32
CA LEU A 524 -2.33 19.13 -10.54
C LEU A 524 -1.79 20.54 -10.25
N VAL A 525 -0.82 20.63 -9.34
CA VAL A 525 -0.05 21.86 -9.11
C VAL A 525 1.30 21.74 -9.81
N THR A 526 1.49 22.50 -10.88
CA THR A 526 2.75 22.50 -11.65
C THR A 526 3.69 23.59 -11.18
N ILE A 527 4.95 23.50 -11.59
CA ILE A 527 5.98 24.47 -11.25
C ILE A 527 5.76 25.74 -12.09
N GLU A 528 5.40 26.84 -11.44
CA GLU A 528 5.27 28.14 -12.10
C GLU A 528 6.64 28.81 -12.25
N SER A 529 7.44 28.84 -11.17
CA SER A 529 8.81 29.39 -11.21
C SER A 529 9.63 28.96 -9.99
N PHE A 530 10.94 29.13 -10.08
CA PHE A 530 11.87 28.93 -8.96
C PHE A 530 12.23 30.27 -8.32
N SER A 531 12.34 30.30 -7.00
CA SER A 531 12.79 31.51 -6.29
C SER A 531 14.22 31.88 -6.71
N PRO A 532 14.52 33.17 -6.97
CA PRO A 532 15.82 33.61 -7.47
C PRO A 532 16.95 33.49 -6.44
N GLN A 533 16.63 33.24 -5.17
CA GLN A 533 17.60 33.13 -4.08
C GLN A 533 17.42 31.81 -3.32
N LEU A 534 18.55 31.15 -3.05
CA LEU A 534 18.65 29.93 -2.25
C LEU A 534 19.39 30.27 -0.95
N GLN A 535 18.77 29.96 0.19
CA GLN A 535 19.44 30.12 1.48
C GLN A 535 20.23 28.84 1.79
N VAL A 536 21.52 28.98 2.10
CA VAL A 536 22.37 27.86 2.52
C VAL A 536 22.27 27.73 4.05
N ILE A 537 21.82 26.57 4.53
CA ILE A 537 21.75 26.31 5.96
C ILE A 537 23.16 26.01 6.48
N THR A 538 23.59 26.71 7.52
CA THR A 538 24.89 26.49 8.16
C THR A 538 24.90 25.19 8.95
N SER A 539 25.34 24.11 8.32
CA SER A 539 25.57 22.80 8.92
C SER A 539 26.73 22.10 8.21
N LYS A 540 27.15 20.90 8.66
CA LYS A 540 28.21 20.14 7.97
C LYS A 540 27.87 19.86 6.50
N GLN A 541 26.61 19.52 6.21
CA GLN A 541 26.14 19.13 4.88
C GLN A 541 25.64 20.31 4.03
N ARG A 542 25.53 21.50 4.63
CA ARG A 542 25.19 22.76 3.95
C ARG A 542 24.00 22.69 2.97
N PRO A 543 22.85 22.10 3.37
CA PRO A 543 21.71 21.96 2.46
C PRO A 543 21.12 23.33 2.08
N ARG A 544 20.48 23.38 0.92
CA ARG A 544 19.87 24.61 0.38
C ARG A 544 18.38 24.61 0.68
N ARG A 545 17.88 25.68 1.26
CA ARG A 545 16.45 25.97 1.27
C ARG A 545 16.07 26.53 -0.10
N LEU A 546 15.30 25.76 -0.84
CA LEU A 546 14.76 26.10 -2.15
C LEU A 546 13.28 26.39 -2.01
N SER A 547 12.82 27.48 -2.63
CA SER A 547 11.39 27.74 -2.79
C SER A 547 10.96 27.62 -4.24
N ILE A 548 9.82 26.97 -4.46
CA ILE A 548 9.18 26.80 -5.76
C ILE A 548 7.78 27.39 -5.68
N VAL A 549 7.42 28.26 -6.63
CA VAL A 549 6.06 28.79 -6.75
C VAL A 549 5.25 27.82 -7.60
N GLY A 550 4.10 27.37 -7.10
CA GLY A 550 3.17 26.52 -7.83
C GLY A 550 2.23 27.31 -8.73
N SER A 551 1.62 26.63 -9.70
CA SER A 551 0.57 27.17 -10.56
C SER A 551 -0.69 27.62 -9.81
N ASP A 552 -0.82 27.21 -8.54
CA ASP A 552 -1.87 27.64 -7.62
C ASP A 552 -1.53 28.96 -6.89
N GLY A 553 -0.35 29.53 -7.16
CA GLY A 553 0.14 30.77 -6.56
C GLY A 553 0.80 30.58 -5.19
N ASN A 554 0.84 29.36 -4.65
CA ASN A 554 1.44 29.08 -3.35
C ASN A 554 2.96 28.84 -3.47
N GLU A 555 3.69 29.21 -2.42
CA GLU A 555 5.12 28.96 -2.32
C GLU A 555 5.40 27.68 -1.52
N TYR A 556 6.15 26.76 -2.12
CA TYR A 556 6.55 25.49 -1.53
C TYR A 556 8.04 25.49 -1.20
N SER A 557 8.35 25.38 0.09
CA SER A 557 9.73 25.29 0.58
C SER A 557 10.22 23.84 0.61
N PHE A 558 11.41 23.61 0.07
CA PHE A 558 12.13 22.34 0.04
C PHE A 558 13.51 22.49 0.67
N LEU A 559 14.01 21.37 1.21
CA LEU A 559 15.39 21.25 1.66
C LEU A 559 16.17 20.38 0.67
N LEU A 560 16.98 21.02 -0.17
CA LEU A 560 17.84 20.36 -1.13
C LEU A 560 19.14 19.92 -0.45
N LYS A 561 19.28 18.61 -0.29
CA LYS A 561 20.43 17.97 0.37
C LYS A 561 21.38 17.38 -0.67
N GLY A 562 22.66 17.72 -0.58
CA GLY A 562 23.75 17.08 -1.33
C GLY A 562 24.33 15.90 -0.54
N HIS A 563 25.02 14.99 -1.22
CA HIS A 563 25.80 13.89 -0.62
C HIS A 563 25.03 12.92 0.29
N GLU A 564 23.71 12.83 0.15
CA GLU A 564 22.85 12.00 0.99
C GLU A 564 21.94 11.10 0.13
N ASP A 565 21.81 9.82 0.52
CA ASP A 565 20.90 8.88 -0.13
C ASP A 565 19.51 8.93 0.53
N LEU A 566 18.65 9.82 0.03
CA LEU A 566 17.30 10.06 0.56
C LEU A 566 16.30 8.92 0.30
N ARG A 567 16.73 7.82 -0.32
CA ARG A 567 15.86 6.65 -0.50
C ARG A 567 15.51 5.99 0.83
N GLN A 568 16.36 6.09 1.85
CA GLN A 568 16.03 5.57 3.18
C GLN A 568 14.88 6.37 3.80
N ASP A 569 14.98 7.70 3.79
CA ASP A 569 13.93 8.62 4.26
C ASP A 569 12.61 8.38 3.52
N GLU A 570 12.64 8.21 2.20
CA GLU A 570 11.47 7.85 1.38
C GLU A 570 10.76 6.59 1.92
N ARG A 571 11.51 5.54 2.28
CA ARG A 571 10.93 4.31 2.84
C ARG A 571 10.39 4.49 4.25
N VAL A 572 11.07 5.29 5.07
CA VAL A 572 10.58 5.59 6.42
C VAL A 572 9.27 6.37 6.35
N MET A 573 9.14 7.34 5.44
CA MET A 573 7.87 8.05 5.22
C MET A 573 6.76 7.12 4.75
N GLN A 574 7.06 6.17 3.87
CA GLN A 574 6.09 5.16 3.42
C GLN A 574 5.64 4.24 4.57
N LEU A 575 6.57 3.86 5.47
CA LEU A 575 6.24 3.11 6.68
C LEU A 575 5.32 3.93 7.60
N PHE A 576 5.61 5.22 7.81
CA PHE A 576 4.74 6.09 8.59
C PHE A 576 3.35 6.24 7.96
N GLY A 577 3.26 6.28 6.63
CA GLY A 577 1.96 6.21 5.93
C GLY A 577 1.18 4.94 6.28
N LEU A 578 1.83 3.77 6.26
CA LEU A 578 1.22 2.51 6.68
C LEU A 578 0.79 2.55 8.15
N VAL A 579 1.64 3.03 9.05
CA VAL A 579 1.34 3.16 10.49
C VAL A 579 0.14 4.08 10.71
N ASN A 580 0.10 5.25 10.07
CA ASN A 580 -1.02 6.17 10.17
C ASN A 580 -2.33 5.52 9.71
N THR A 581 -2.26 4.69 8.67
CA THR A 581 -3.45 3.99 8.18
C THR A 581 -3.91 2.91 9.16
N LEU A 582 -2.98 2.18 9.78
CA LEU A 582 -3.31 1.20 10.81
C LEU A 582 -3.91 1.85 12.06
N LEU A 583 -3.36 2.98 12.50
CA LEU A 583 -3.85 3.74 13.64
C LEU A 583 -5.22 4.40 13.38
N ALA A 584 -5.56 4.68 12.11
CA ALA A 584 -6.88 5.17 11.74
C ALA A 584 -7.94 4.05 11.71
N ASP A 585 -7.52 2.81 11.48
CA ASP A 585 -8.38 1.62 11.45
C ASP A 585 -8.65 1.02 12.86
N ASP A 586 -7.75 1.24 13.82
CA ASP A 586 -7.85 0.84 15.23
C ASP A 586 -8.86 1.70 16.02
#